data_AF-A0A2R5EMB8-F1
#
_entry.id   AF-A0A2R5EMB8-F1
#
_cell.length_a   1.000
_cell.length_b   1.000
_cell.length_c   1.000
_cell.angle_alpha   90.00
_cell.angle_beta   90.00
_cell.angle_gamma   90.00
#
_symmetry.space_group_name_H-M   'P 1'
#
loop_
_entity.id
_entity.type
_entity.pdbx_description
1 polymer ?
#
loop_
_entity_poly.entity_id
_entity_poly.type
_entity_poly.pdbx_seq_one_letter_code
_entity_poly.pdbx_strand_id
1 'polypeptide(L)'
;MRKKIVMLSFLLLLSILFFFYYSNVFSRVTAVVTLVEKNQQTIIIKNENNQLKEVIINEVLIPFLDVKEKYLVVIYSNLFRPAFIKSIKPIKNE
;
A
#
# COMPACT_ATOMS: atom_id res chain seq x y z
N MET A 1 44.51 -8.06 -8.17
CA MET A 1 43.79 -7.02 -7.40
C MET A 1 42.77 -6.24 -8.22
N ARG A 2 43.10 -5.71 -9.42
CA ARG A 2 42.15 -4.93 -10.26
C ARG A 2 40.78 -5.57 -10.49
N LYS A 3 40.71 -6.87 -10.84
CA LYS A 3 39.43 -7.57 -11.06
C LYS A 3 38.53 -7.63 -9.81
N LYS A 4 39.12 -7.75 -8.61
CA LYS A 4 38.38 -7.77 -7.33
C LYS A 4 37.79 -6.39 -7.03
N ILE A 5 38.51 -5.31 -7.35
CA ILE A 5 38.05 -3.94 -7.16
C ILE A 5 36.89 -3.64 -8.11
N VAL A 6 36.99 -4.03 -9.39
CA VAL A 6 35.91 -3.87 -10.38
C VAL A 6 34.65 -4.64 -10.00
N MET A 7 34.80 -5.86 -9.47
CA MET A 7 33.66 -6.65 -9.00
C MET A 7 33.00 -6.00 -7.78
N LEU A 8 33.80 -5.46 -6.85
CA LEU A 8 33.29 -4.77 -5.66
C LEU A 8 32.52 -3.51 -6.03
N SER A 9 33.04 -2.69 -6.96
CA SER A 9 32.35 -1.48 -7.41
C SER A 9 31.06 -1.78 -8.18
N PHE A 10 31.01 -2.87 -8.94
CA PHE A 10 29.78 -3.31 -9.60
C PHE A 10 28.70 -3.76 -8.60
N LEU A 11 29.10 -4.52 -7.57
CA LEU A 11 28.22 -4.92 -6.47
C LEU A 11 27.64 -3.70 -5.74
N LEU A 12 28.49 -2.72 -5.45
CA LEU A 12 28.10 -1.49 -4.77
C LEU A 12 27.10 -0.67 -5.60
N LEU A 13 27.33 -0.57 -6.91
CA LEU A 13 26.40 0.06 -7.85
C LEU A 13 25.04 -0.66 -7.86
N LEU A 14 25.05 -2.00 -7.89
CA LEU A 14 23.82 -2.80 -7.88
C LEU A 14 23.01 -2.58 -6.59
N SER A 15 23.69 -2.51 -5.44
CA SER A 15 23.04 -2.23 -4.15
C SER A 15 22.41 -0.83 -4.12
N ILE A 16 23.09 0.18 -4.67
CA ILE A 16 22.55 1.54 -4.78
C ILE A 16 21.30 1.54 -5.67
N LEU A 17 21.38 0.94 -6.86
CA LEU A 17 20.24 0.84 -7.77
C LEU A 17 19.06 0.10 -7.13
N PHE A 18 19.32 -1.00 -6.42
CA PHE A 18 18.30 -1.75 -5.71
C PHE A 18 17.65 -0.92 -4.60
N PHE A 19 18.44 -0.15 -3.85
CA PHE A 19 17.92 0.75 -2.81
C PHE A 19 17.02 1.85 -3.39
N PHE A 20 17.44 2.47 -4.49
CA PHE A 20 16.62 3.47 -5.19
C PHE A 20 15.34 2.87 -5.77
N TYR A 21 15.42 1.67 -6.35
CA TYR A 21 14.26 0.95 -6.85
C TYR A 21 13.27 0.65 -5.72
N TYR A 22 13.72 0.04 -4.63
CA TYR A 22 12.85 -0.32 -3.51
C TYR A 22 12.16 0.91 -2.89
N SER A 23 12.91 2.00 -2.70
CA SER A 23 12.41 3.23 -2.08
C SER A 23 11.39 3.99 -2.94
N ASN A 24 11.50 3.93 -4.27
CA ASN A 24 10.59 4.66 -5.17
C ASN A 24 9.44 3.79 -5.71
N VAL A 25 9.63 2.47 -5.77
CA VAL A 25 8.62 1.57 -6.34
C VAL A 25 7.54 1.23 -5.34
N PHE A 26 7.84 1.15 -4.04
CA PHE A 26 6.89 0.76 -3.01
C PHE A 26 6.53 1.94 -2.12
N SER A 27 5.26 2.34 -2.15
CA SER A 27 4.70 3.28 -1.19
C SER A 27 3.75 2.54 -0.24
N ARG A 28 3.94 2.80 1.06
CA ARG A 28 3.09 2.28 2.13
C ARG A 28 2.50 3.47 2.87
N VAL A 29 1.18 3.54 2.90
CA VAL A 29 0.45 4.59 3.61
C VAL A 29 -0.48 3.96 4.62
N THR A 30 -0.45 4.46 5.85
CA THR A 30 -1.46 4.16 6.87
C THR A 30 -2.38 5.36 6.94
N ALA A 31 -3.67 5.16 6.69
CA ALA A 31 -4.65 6.23 6.67
C ALA A 31 -5.91 5.81 7.42
N VAL A 32 -6.53 6.77 8.09
CA VAL A 32 -7.92 6.65 8.55
C VAL A 32 -8.81 6.97 7.37
N VAL A 33 -9.73 6.07 7.05
CA VAL A 33 -10.62 6.24 5.92
C VAL A 33 -12.04 5.84 6.29
N THR A 34 -13.01 6.50 5.65
CA THR A 34 -14.43 6.14 5.77
C THR A 34 -14.81 5.30 4.55
N LEU A 35 -15.45 4.16 4.78
CA LEU A 35 -15.92 3.32 3.67
C LEU A 35 -17.20 3.91 3.07
N VAL A 36 -17.19 4.15 1.75
CA VAL A 36 -18.32 4.78 1.04
C VAL A 36 -19.12 3.75 0.27
N GLU A 37 -18.42 2.83 -0.40
CA GLU A 37 -19.03 1.80 -1.25
C GLU A 37 -18.20 0.53 -1.22
N LYS A 38 -18.87 -0.61 -1.40
CA LYS A 38 -18.30 -1.95 -1.30
C LYS A 38 -18.75 -2.80 -2.48
N ASN A 39 -17.78 -3.29 -3.25
CA ASN A 39 -17.97 -4.27 -4.32
C ASN A 39 -17.30 -5.60 -3.97
N GLN A 40 -17.43 -6.60 -4.86
CA GLN A 40 -16.91 -7.96 -4.65
C GLN A 40 -15.38 -8.05 -4.57
N GLN A 41 -14.64 -7.09 -5.14
CA GLN A 41 -13.17 -7.10 -5.18
C GLN A 41 -12.54 -5.74 -4.86
N THR A 42 -13.35 -4.68 -4.84
CA THR A 42 -12.90 -3.31 -4.62
C THR A 42 -13.77 -2.61 -3.58
N ILE A 43 -13.18 -1.63 -2.89
CA ILE A 43 -13.90 -0.72 -2.03
C ILE A 43 -13.56 0.73 -2.40
N ILE A 44 -14.54 1.61 -2.26
CA ILE A 44 -14.34 3.05 -2.37
C ILE A 44 -14.18 3.60 -0.96
N ILE A 45 -13.01 4.17 -0.71
CA ILE A 45 -12.67 4.79 0.57
C ILE A 45 -12.58 6.30 0.40
N LYS A 46 -13.05 7.03 1.40
CA LYS A 46 -12.90 8.48 1.52
C LYS A 46 -11.83 8.79 2.55
N ASN A 47 -10.77 9.49 2.15
CA ASN A 47 -9.74 9.95 3.08
C ASN A 47 -10.18 11.22 3.83
N GLU A 48 -9.38 11.64 4.81
CA GLU A 48 -9.63 12.88 5.59
C GLU A 48 -9.66 14.15 4.73
N ASN A 49 -9.00 14.13 3.57
CA ASN A 49 -9.01 15.22 2.58
C ASN A 49 -10.26 15.19 1.67
N ASN A 50 -11.28 14.39 2.02
CA ASN A 50 -12.47 14.15 1.22
C ASN A 50 -12.24 13.56 -0.19
N GLN A 51 -11.05 13.06 -0.48
CA GLN A 51 -10.75 12.41 -1.75
C GLN A 51 -11.25 10.96 -1.73
N LEU A 52 -11.91 10.57 -2.82
CA LEU A 52 -12.34 9.21 -3.05
C LEU A 52 -11.22 8.43 -3.74
N LYS A 53 -10.99 7.21 -3.28
CA LYS A 53 -10.02 6.31 -3.88
C LYS A 53 -10.60 4.91 -3.96
N GLU A 54 -10.47 4.29 -5.11
CA GLU A 54 -10.77 2.86 -5.28
C GLU A 54 -9.54 2.06 -4.88
N VAL A 55 -9.74 1.03 -4.05
CA VAL A 55 -8.66 0.17 -3.56
C VAL A 55 -9.10 -1.29 -3.64
N ILE A 56 -8.18 -2.13 -4.11
CA ILE A 56 -8.41 -3.57 -4.19
C ILE A 56 -8.32 -4.19 -2.79
N ILE A 57 -9.26 -5.06 -2.48
CA ILE A 57 -9.29 -5.77 -1.21
C ILE A 57 -9.31 -7.28 -1.42
N ASN A 58 -8.68 -8.02 -0.53
CA ASN A 58 -8.80 -9.48 -0.52
C ASN A 58 -10.24 -9.87 -0.14
N GLU A 59 -10.81 -10.86 -0.82
CA GLU A 59 -12.19 -11.35 -0.62
C GLU A 59 -12.48 -11.70 0.85
N VAL A 60 -11.47 -12.20 1.57
CA VAL A 60 -11.57 -12.57 3.00
C VAL A 60 -11.87 -11.38 3.93
N LEU A 61 -11.47 -10.16 3.57
CA LEU A 61 -11.66 -8.97 4.41
C LEU A 61 -13.04 -8.33 4.21
N ILE A 62 -13.65 -8.54 3.05
CA ILE A 62 -14.94 -7.96 2.64
C ILE A 62 -16.07 -8.20 3.66
N PRO A 63 -16.30 -9.41 4.21
CA PRO A 63 -17.42 -9.63 5.13
C PRO A 63 -17.32 -8.84 6.44
N PHE A 64 -16.14 -8.33 6.79
CA PHE A 64 -15.90 -7.59 8.04
C PHE A 64 -15.99 -6.06 7.88
N LEU A 65 -16.45 -5.58 6.72
CA LEU A 65 -16.51 -4.16 6.39
C LEU A 65 -17.93 -3.67 6.20
N ASP A 66 -18.27 -2.65 6.98
CA ASP A 66 -19.54 -1.95 6.97
C ASP A 66 -19.40 -0.53 6.39
N VAL A 67 -20.41 -0.13 5.62
CA VAL A 67 -20.45 1.16 4.93
C VAL A 67 -20.71 2.28 5.93
N LYS A 68 -20.08 3.44 5.72
CA LYS A 68 -20.07 4.62 6.61
C LYS A 68 -19.28 4.46 7.90
N GLU A 69 -18.62 3.32 8.12
CA GLU A 69 -17.70 3.16 9.24
C GLU A 69 -16.29 3.68 8.93
N LYS A 70 -15.57 4.03 10.00
CA LYS A 70 -14.17 4.46 9.94
C LYS A 70 -13.24 3.29 10.22
N TYR A 71 -12.25 3.15 9.36
CA TYR A 71 -11.24 2.11 9.47
C TYR A 71 -9.84 2.71 9.41
N LEU A 72 -8.94 2.13 10.20
CA LEU A 72 -7.51 2.31 10.02
C LEU A 72 -7.03 1.31 8.97
N VAL A 73 -6.58 1.82 7.82
CA VAL A 73 -6.22 0.99 6.66
C VAL A 73 -4.77 1.18 6.30
N VAL A 74 -4.07 0.07 6.08
CA VAL A 74 -2.72 0.07 5.53
C VAL A 74 -2.80 -0.27 4.06
N ILE A 75 -2.56 0.74 3.23
CA ILE A 75 -2.61 0.63 1.77
C ILE A 75 -1.17 0.49 1.25
N TYR A 76 -0.97 -0.53 0.43
CA TYR A 76 0.25 -0.72 -0.33
C TYR A 76 -0.04 -0.32 -1.76
N SER A 77 0.80 0.53 -2.33
CA SER A 77 0.79 0.84 -3.76
C SER A 77 2.19 0.67 -4.31
N ASN A 78 2.31 0.11 -5.50
CA ASN A 78 3.55 0.15 -6.23
C ASN A 78 3.31 0.57 -7.67
N LEU A 79 4.37 0.89 -8.40
CA LEU A 79 4.27 1.29 -9.82
C LEU A 79 3.68 0.19 -10.72
N PHE A 80 3.75 -1.08 -10.30
CA PHE A 80 3.42 -2.25 -11.15
C PHE A 80 2.08 -2.91 -10.80
N ARG A 81 1.41 -2.48 -9.73
CA ARG A 81 0.20 -3.09 -9.18
C ARG A 81 -0.69 -1.99 -8.61
N PRO A 82 -1.99 -2.02 -8.93
CA PRO A 82 -2.97 -1.14 -8.30
C PRO A 82 -2.90 -1.23 -6.77
N ALA A 83 -3.25 -0.13 -6.11
CA ALA A 83 -3.23 -0.03 -4.66
C ALA A 83 -4.12 -1.10 -4.03
N PHE A 84 -3.61 -1.79 -3.03
CA PHE A 84 -4.35 -2.85 -2.33
C PHE A 84 -4.23 -2.71 -0.82
N ILE A 85 -5.24 -3.22 -0.12
CA ILE A 85 -5.29 -3.20 1.33
C ILE A 85 -4.51 -4.39 1.88
N LYS A 86 -3.49 -4.12 2.69
CA LYS A 86 -2.76 -5.17 3.41
C LYS A 86 -3.40 -5.52 4.75
N SER A 87 -3.93 -4.51 5.45
CA SER A 87 -4.53 -4.67 6.77
C SER A 87 -5.57 -3.60 7.00
N ILE A 88 -6.63 -3.97 7.72
CA ILE A 88 -7.73 -3.11 8.11
C ILE A 88 -8.05 -3.35 9.59
N LYS A 89 -8.33 -2.28 10.33
CA LYS A 89 -8.80 -2.34 11.71
C LYS A 89 -9.98 -1.39 11.90
N PRO A 90 -11.12 -1.85 12.43
CA PRO A 90 -12.23 -0.96 12.76
C PRO A 90 -11.80 0.01 13.85
N ILE A 91 -12.17 1.28 13.69
CA ILE A 91 -12.03 2.29 14.74
C ILE A 91 -13.36 2.30 15.46
N LYS A 92 -13.43 1.62 16.61
CA LYS A 92 -14.60 1.74 17.49
C LYS A 92 -14.65 3.20 17.97
N ASN A 93 -15.72 3.90 17.64
CA ASN A 93 -16.06 5.13 18.35
C ASN A 93 -16.51 4.68 19.74
N GLU A 94 -15.65 4.87 20.73
CA GLU A 94 -16.08 4.91 22.14
C GLU A 94 -16.92 6.16 22.41
#